data_AF-A0A3Q4BQW7-F1
#
_entry.id   AF-A0A3Q4BQW7-F1
#
_cell.length_a   1.000
_cell.length_b   1.000
_cell.length_c   1.000
_cell.angle_alpha   90.00
_cell.angle_beta   90.00
_cell.angle_gamma   90.00
#
_symmetry.space_group_name_H-M   'P 1'
#
loop_
_entity.id
_entity.type
_entity.pdbx_description
1 polymer ?
#
loop_
_entity_poly.entity_id
_entity_poly.type
_entity_poly.pdbx_seq_one_letter_code
_entity_poly.pdbx_strand_id
1 'polypeptide(L)'
;MHFSLKLIGEGKSYKEVQKIIGCSAKMISNALKWRAKPETRGRKRKTTIKMDRRITRMAKAQPMISSRMIKDSLELPVSTVTVRRRLCEANLFTRIPRKVPLLKKRHVQKRTLLKNLNKLIPSAILSVPNPNITEESYLNFRPSHLDHLADCTAGSLRASLDSIAPFEVNWKSYTWPGRIALKYTGRPFAGQEKITIQR
;
A
#
# COMPACT_ATOMS: atom_id res chain seq x y z
N MET A 1 -28.32 -34.58 -12.79
CA MET A 1 -28.84 -35.05 -11.48
C MET A 1 -29.87 -34.12 -10.84
N HIS A 2 -30.07 -32.89 -11.33
CA HIS A 2 -31.06 -31.97 -10.75
C HIS A 2 -32.51 -32.43 -10.98
N PHE A 3 -32.77 -33.08 -12.12
CA PHE A 3 -34.08 -33.59 -12.52
C PHE A 3 -34.59 -34.74 -11.63
N SER A 4 -33.70 -35.67 -11.24
CA SER A 4 -34.05 -36.74 -10.29
C SER A 4 -34.45 -36.19 -8.93
N LEU A 5 -33.77 -35.15 -8.42
CA LEU A 5 -34.09 -34.55 -7.13
C LEU A 5 -35.47 -33.87 -7.14
N LYS A 6 -35.85 -33.26 -8.26
CA LYS A 6 -37.18 -32.65 -8.44
C LYS A 6 -38.30 -33.69 -8.35
N LEU A 7 -38.14 -34.83 -9.03
CA LEU A 7 -39.13 -35.94 -9.00
C LEU A 7 -39.26 -36.58 -7.61
N ILE A 8 -38.16 -36.63 -6.84
CA ILE A 8 -38.18 -37.09 -5.44
C ILE A 8 -38.93 -36.09 -4.56
N GLY A 9 -38.75 -34.79 -4.79
CA GLY A 9 -39.50 -33.72 -4.10
C GLY A 9 -41.01 -33.74 -4.39
N GLU A 10 -41.40 -34.25 -5.57
CA GLU A 10 -42.80 -34.53 -5.95
C GLU A 10 -43.36 -35.81 -5.32
N GLY A 11 -42.58 -36.55 -4.52
CA GLY A 11 -43.02 -37.76 -3.81
C GLY A 11 -42.88 -39.07 -4.59
N LYS A 12 -42.24 -39.08 -5.76
CA LYS A 12 -42.09 -40.30 -6.57
C LYS A 12 -41.08 -41.28 -5.96
N SER A 13 -41.39 -42.56 -6.07
CA SER A 13 -40.52 -43.64 -5.59
C SER A 13 -39.27 -43.79 -6.45
N TYR A 14 -38.18 -44.29 -5.88
CA TYR A 14 -36.92 -44.49 -6.59
C TYR A 14 -37.06 -45.40 -7.83
N LYS A 15 -37.99 -46.36 -7.80
CA LYS A 15 -38.26 -47.25 -8.94
C LYS A 15 -38.96 -46.53 -10.09
N GLU A 16 -39.81 -45.55 -9.80
CA GLU A 16 -40.50 -44.75 -10.80
C GLU A 16 -39.54 -43.75 -11.44
N VAL A 17 -38.74 -43.08 -10.61
CA VAL A 17 -37.65 -42.20 -11.09
C VAL A 17 -36.63 -42.99 -11.93
N GLN A 18 -36.34 -44.24 -11.56
CA GLN A 18 -35.51 -45.15 -12.36
C GLN A 18 -36.10 -45.40 -13.76
N LYS A 19 -37.42 -45.65 -13.87
CA LYS A 19 -38.08 -45.87 -15.16
C LYS A 19 -38.11 -44.61 -16.04
N ILE A 20 -38.28 -43.44 -15.44
CA ILE A 20 -38.35 -42.16 -16.15
C ILE A 20 -36.99 -41.72 -16.68
N ILE A 21 -35.93 -41.85 -15.86
CA ILE A 21 -34.59 -41.31 -16.18
C ILE A 21 -33.68 -42.39 -16.78
N GLY A 22 -34.01 -43.68 -16.65
CA GLY A 22 -33.14 -44.80 -17.06
C GLY A 22 -31.93 -44.99 -16.14
N CYS A 23 -31.94 -44.38 -14.95
CA CYS A 23 -30.87 -44.44 -13.97
C CYS A 23 -31.15 -45.51 -12.91
N SER A 24 -30.12 -46.26 -12.49
CA SER A 24 -30.26 -47.23 -11.38
C SER A 24 -30.80 -46.58 -10.10
N ALA A 25 -31.76 -47.23 -9.43
CA ALA A 25 -32.23 -46.81 -8.10
C ALA A 25 -31.09 -46.62 -7.08
N LYS A 26 -29.99 -47.37 -7.22
CA LYS A 26 -28.77 -47.21 -6.40
C LYS A 26 -28.10 -45.87 -6.67
N MET A 27 -28.02 -45.44 -7.93
CA MET A 27 -27.42 -44.17 -8.32
C MET A 27 -28.24 -42.98 -7.81
N ILE A 28 -29.57 -43.08 -7.88
CA ILE A 28 -30.50 -42.09 -7.31
C ILE A 28 -30.31 -41.99 -5.79
N SER A 29 -30.29 -43.11 -5.09
CA SER A 29 -30.06 -43.15 -3.64
C SER A 29 -28.67 -42.62 -3.25
N ASN A 30 -27.63 -42.99 -3.99
CA ASN A 30 -26.26 -42.51 -3.75
C ASN A 30 -26.16 -41.00 -4.00
N ALA A 31 -26.82 -40.47 -5.03
CA ALA A 31 -26.83 -39.05 -5.34
C ALA A 31 -27.59 -38.22 -4.30
N LEU A 32 -28.71 -38.74 -3.79
CA LEU A 32 -29.44 -38.14 -2.66
C LEU A 32 -28.58 -38.07 -1.39
N LYS A 33 -27.80 -39.13 -1.13
CA LYS A 33 -26.89 -39.22 0.02
C LYS A 33 -25.56 -38.51 -0.22
N TRP A 34 -25.30 -38.06 -1.45
CA TRP A 34 -24.01 -37.48 -1.81
C TRP A 34 -23.83 -36.14 -1.12
N ARG A 35 -22.64 -35.93 -0.55
CA ARG A 35 -22.22 -34.67 0.03
C ARG A 35 -20.87 -34.30 -0.56
N ALA A 36 -20.61 -33.00 -0.70
CA ALA A 36 -19.32 -32.50 -1.11
C ALA A 36 -18.25 -32.98 -0.11
N LYS A 37 -17.35 -33.83 -0.59
CA LYS A 37 -16.18 -34.27 0.16
C LYS A 37 -14.95 -33.56 -0.41
N PRO A 38 -13.95 -33.23 0.42
CA PRO A 38 -12.69 -32.75 -0.11
C PRO A 38 -12.10 -33.82 -1.03
N GLU A 39 -11.65 -33.41 -2.22
CA GLU A 39 -11.05 -34.30 -3.19
C GLU A 39 -9.83 -35.00 -2.56
N THR A 40 -9.92 -36.31 -2.43
CA THR A 40 -8.90 -37.16 -1.80
C THR A 40 -8.23 -38.09 -2.80
N ARG A 41 -8.67 -38.05 -4.08
CA ARG A 41 -8.11 -38.85 -5.16
C ARG A 41 -6.69 -38.41 -5.49
N GLY A 42 -5.89 -39.39 -5.88
CA GLY A 42 -4.53 -39.20 -6.38
C GLY A 42 -3.44 -39.45 -5.35
N ARG A 43 -2.20 -39.22 -5.79
CA ARG A 43 -1.01 -39.51 -4.99
C ARG A 43 -0.82 -38.48 -3.89
N LYS A 44 -0.52 -38.94 -2.67
CA LYS A 44 -0.19 -38.05 -1.54
C LYS A 44 1.06 -37.22 -1.84
N ARG A 45 1.05 -36.00 -1.30
CA ARG A 45 2.15 -35.04 -1.44
C ARG A 45 3.38 -35.52 -0.67
N LYS A 46 4.58 -35.30 -1.23
CA LYS A 46 5.85 -35.56 -0.55
C LYS A 46 6.14 -34.55 0.58
N THR A 47 5.56 -33.35 0.52
CA THR A 47 5.75 -32.32 1.55
C THR A 47 4.64 -32.38 2.59
N THR A 48 5.00 -32.10 3.84
CA THR A 48 4.05 -31.92 4.93
C THR A 48 3.64 -30.44 5.06
N ILE A 49 2.49 -30.19 5.68
CA ILE A 49 1.98 -28.83 5.92
C ILE A 49 2.99 -27.99 6.73
N LYS A 50 3.72 -28.61 7.67
CA LYS A 50 4.76 -27.94 8.46
C LYS A 50 5.94 -27.49 7.59
N MET A 51 6.36 -28.32 6.62
CA MET A 51 7.42 -27.96 5.67
C MET A 51 6.98 -26.81 4.77
N ASP A 52 5.77 -26.88 4.22
CA ASP A 52 5.23 -25.83 3.35
C ASP A 52 5.17 -24.48 4.09
N ARG A 53 4.77 -24.48 5.37
CA ARG A 53 4.82 -23.27 6.22
C ARG A 53 6.24 -22.74 6.44
N ARG A 54 7.24 -23.61 6.63
CA ARG A 54 8.66 -23.21 6.76
C ARG A 54 9.17 -22.55 5.48
N ILE A 55 8.87 -23.14 4.32
CA ILE A 55 9.20 -22.61 2.99
C ILE A 55 8.62 -21.20 2.83
N THR A 56 7.32 -21.03 3.08
CA THR A 56 6.63 -19.74 2.94
C THR A 56 7.18 -18.70 3.91
N ARG A 57 7.50 -19.07 5.15
CA ARG A 57 8.07 -18.15 6.14
C ARG A 57 9.44 -17.63 5.70
N MET A 58 10.31 -18.52 5.23
CA MET A 58 11.65 -18.14 4.75
C MET A 58 11.57 -17.22 3.54
N ALA A 59 10.70 -17.54 2.57
CA ALA A 59 10.50 -16.70 1.39
C ALA A 59 9.91 -15.31 1.72
N LYS A 60 9.08 -15.20 2.76
CA LYS A 60 8.57 -13.90 3.23
C LYS A 60 9.64 -13.08 3.96
N ALA A 61 10.48 -13.73 4.76
CA ALA A 61 11.56 -13.06 5.47
C ALA A 61 12.63 -12.52 4.51
N GLN A 62 12.93 -13.28 3.44
CA GLN A 62 13.94 -12.93 2.44
C GLN A 62 13.33 -12.99 1.04
N PRO A 63 12.72 -11.90 0.53
CA PRO A 63 11.94 -11.93 -0.71
C PRO A 63 12.76 -12.23 -1.98
N MET A 64 14.08 -12.08 -1.93
CA MET A 64 15.00 -12.33 -3.06
C MET A 64 15.71 -13.70 -2.98
N ILE A 65 15.35 -14.55 -2.01
CA ILE A 65 15.97 -15.87 -1.87
C ILE A 65 15.56 -16.81 -3.02
N SER A 66 16.51 -17.61 -3.51
CA SER A 66 16.24 -18.60 -4.57
C SER A 66 15.61 -19.88 -4.02
N SER A 67 14.87 -20.61 -4.86
CA SER A 67 14.28 -21.90 -4.49
C SER A 67 15.33 -22.97 -4.15
N ARG A 68 16.53 -22.87 -4.74
CA ARG A 68 17.66 -23.76 -4.42
C ARG A 68 18.17 -23.49 -3.01
N MET A 69 18.41 -22.22 -2.67
CA MET A 69 18.83 -21.84 -1.32
C MET A 69 17.79 -22.23 -0.28
N ILE A 70 16.48 -22.02 -0.52
CA ILE A 70 15.44 -22.46 0.43
C ILE A 70 15.53 -23.98 0.68
N LYS A 71 15.72 -24.78 -0.38
CA LYS A 71 15.85 -26.24 -0.24
C LYS A 71 17.06 -26.61 0.62
N ASP A 72 18.20 -25.99 0.35
CA ASP A 72 19.46 -26.31 1.00
C ASP A 72 19.47 -25.80 2.46
N SER A 73 18.99 -24.58 2.73
CA SER A 73 18.88 -24.01 4.09
C SER A 73 17.87 -24.73 4.99
N LEU A 74 16.87 -25.40 4.42
CA LEU A 74 15.87 -26.18 5.17
C LEU A 74 16.13 -27.69 5.10
N GLU A 75 17.19 -28.11 4.40
CA GLU A 75 17.59 -29.50 4.15
C GLU A 75 16.41 -30.39 3.70
N LEU A 76 15.61 -29.88 2.76
CA LEU A 76 14.39 -30.57 2.36
C LEU A 76 14.70 -31.77 1.44
N PRO A 77 14.13 -32.97 1.70
CA PRO A 77 14.27 -34.15 0.84
C PRO A 77 13.34 -34.07 -0.39
N VAL A 78 13.26 -32.90 -1.03
CA VAL A 78 12.41 -32.64 -2.20
C VAL A 78 13.19 -31.91 -3.28
N SER A 79 12.72 -32.04 -4.52
CA SER A 79 13.32 -31.31 -5.64
C SER A 79 13.09 -29.80 -5.52
N THR A 80 13.99 -29.01 -6.11
CA THR A 80 13.87 -27.55 -6.19
C THR A 80 12.59 -27.11 -6.91
N VAL A 81 12.15 -27.89 -7.90
CA VAL A 81 10.88 -27.67 -8.63
C VAL A 81 9.67 -27.79 -7.70
N THR A 82 9.70 -28.76 -6.78
CA THR A 82 8.63 -28.92 -5.78
C THR A 82 8.56 -27.70 -4.86
N VAL A 83 9.69 -27.16 -4.42
CA VAL A 83 9.74 -25.92 -3.61
C VAL A 83 9.15 -24.75 -4.38
N ARG A 84 9.51 -24.58 -5.66
CA ARG A 84 8.92 -23.53 -6.52
C ARG A 84 7.40 -23.67 -6.61
N ARG A 85 6.89 -24.88 -6.81
CA ARG A 85 5.44 -25.12 -6.88
C ARG A 85 4.73 -24.72 -5.58
N ARG A 86 5.32 -25.00 -4.41
CA ARG A 86 4.78 -24.56 -3.11
C ARG A 86 4.73 -23.05 -2.96
N LEU A 87 5.75 -22.35 -3.45
CA LEU A 87 5.76 -20.90 -3.45
C LEU A 87 4.65 -20.33 -4.34
N CYS A 88 4.46 -20.89 -5.54
CA CYS A 88 3.36 -20.50 -6.43
C CYS A 88 1.98 -20.79 -5.84
N GLU A 89 1.78 -21.97 -5.22
CA GLU A 89 0.55 -22.32 -4.50
C GLU A 89 0.28 -21.35 -3.33
N ALA A 90 1.32 -20.74 -2.75
CA ALA A 90 1.22 -19.71 -1.72
C ALA A 90 1.19 -18.27 -2.28
N ASN A 91 1.02 -18.09 -3.59
CA ASN A 91 1.01 -16.81 -4.30
C ASN A 91 2.30 -15.97 -4.14
N LEU A 92 3.44 -16.60 -3.84
CA LEU A 92 4.74 -15.95 -3.77
C LEU A 92 5.47 -16.14 -5.11
N PHE A 93 5.35 -15.12 -5.95
CA PHE A 93 6.03 -15.05 -7.25
C PHE A 93 7.34 -14.28 -7.15
N THR A 94 8.30 -14.66 -7.99
CA THR A 94 9.52 -13.88 -8.18
C THR A 94 9.16 -12.51 -8.76
N ARG A 95 9.67 -11.43 -8.15
CA ARG A 95 9.51 -10.06 -8.64
C ARG A 95 10.87 -9.47 -8.97
N ILE A 96 10.91 -8.65 -10.01
CA ILE A 96 12.10 -7.87 -10.37
C ILE A 96 12.09 -6.57 -9.55
N PRO A 97 13.20 -6.18 -8.92
CA PRO A 97 13.28 -4.91 -8.21
C PRO A 97 13.11 -3.74 -9.18
N ARG A 98 12.41 -2.68 -8.75
CA ARG A 98 12.24 -1.47 -9.56
C ARG A 98 13.53 -0.66 -9.57
N LYS A 99 13.88 -0.12 -10.74
CA LYS A 99 14.96 0.86 -10.88
C LYS A 99 14.52 2.18 -10.26
N VAL A 100 14.95 2.44 -9.02
CA VAL A 100 14.62 3.68 -8.29
C VAL A 100 15.89 4.48 -8.02
N PRO A 101 15.86 5.82 -8.17
CA PRO A 101 17.01 6.65 -7.86
C PRO A 101 17.30 6.59 -6.35
N LEU A 102 18.58 6.52 -5.99
CA LEU A 102 19.00 6.57 -4.59
C LEU A 102 18.82 7.99 -4.06
N LEU A 103 17.79 8.20 -3.23
CA LEU A 103 17.48 9.51 -2.66
C LEU A 103 18.18 9.70 -1.32
N LYS A 104 18.80 10.88 -1.13
CA LYS A 104 19.30 11.33 0.17
C LYS A 104 18.12 11.63 1.11
N LYS A 105 18.31 11.42 2.42
CA LYS A 105 17.28 11.64 3.47
C LYS A 105 16.58 13.00 3.36
N ARG A 106 17.34 14.08 3.11
CA ARG A 106 16.80 15.44 2.90
C ARG A 106 15.76 15.54 1.77
N HIS A 107 15.97 14.81 0.67
CA HIS A 107 15.05 14.83 -0.48
C HIS A 107 13.80 13.99 -0.20
N VAL A 108 13.94 12.90 0.57
CA VAL A 108 12.79 12.10 1.02
C VAL A 108 11.88 12.97 1.89
N GLN A 109 12.42 13.63 2.92
CA GLN A 109 11.66 14.49 3.82
C GLN A 109 10.88 15.59 3.07
N LYS A 110 11.54 16.35 2.19
CA LYS A 110 10.88 17.38 1.38
C LYS A 110 9.75 16.81 0.52
N ARG A 111 9.97 15.66 -0.13
CA ARG A 111 8.94 15.02 -0.97
C ARG A 111 7.77 14.49 -0.15
N THR A 112 8.01 13.98 1.06
CA THR A 112 6.94 13.53 1.96
C THR A 112 6.11 14.72 2.46
N LEU A 113 6.76 15.81 2.88
CA LEU A 113 6.08 17.03 3.32
C LEU A 113 5.21 17.64 2.20
N LEU A 114 5.75 17.79 0.99
CA LEU A 114 4.99 18.29 -0.16
C LEU A 114 3.76 17.42 -0.47
N LYS A 115 3.88 16.10 -0.38
CA LYS A 115 2.73 15.19 -0.56
C LYS A 115 1.67 15.36 0.52
N ASN A 116 2.08 15.54 1.77
CA ASN A 116 1.16 15.71 2.89
C ASN A 116 0.42 17.06 2.81
N LEU A 117 1.12 18.14 2.43
CA LEU A 117 0.51 19.46 2.22
C LEU A 117 -0.52 19.42 1.09
N ASN A 118 -0.18 18.85 -0.06
CA ASN A 118 -1.11 18.73 -1.19
C ASN A 118 -2.35 17.87 -0.87
N LYS A 119 -2.27 16.97 0.12
CA LYS A 119 -3.42 16.18 0.59
C LYS A 119 -4.37 16.99 1.49
N LEU A 120 -3.88 18.02 2.16
CA LEU A 120 -4.63 18.87 3.10
C LEU A 120 -5.29 20.09 2.42
N ILE A 121 -4.79 20.52 1.26
CA ILE A 121 -5.34 21.67 0.51
C ILE A 121 -6.81 21.47 0.08
N PRO A 122 -7.26 20.29 -0.40
CA PRO A 122 -8.66 20.10 -0.77
C PRO A 122 -9.65 20.22 0.41
N SER A 123 -9.22 19.87 1.64
CA SER A 123 -10.10 19.94 2.82
C SER A 123 -10.22 21.34 3.42
N ALA A 124 -9.23 22.21 3.24
CA ALA A 124 -9.24 23.57 3.78
C ALA A 124 -9.97 24.58 2.88
N ILE A 125 -10.06 24.32 1.57
CA ILE A 125 -10.75 25.20 0.61
C ILE A 125 -12.28 25.10 0.76
N LEU A 126 -12.81 23.98 1.26
CA LEU A 126 -14.26 23.80 1.51
C LEU A 126 -14.73 24.36 2.86
N SER A 127 -13.83 24.83 3.73
CA SER A 127 -14.16 25.36 5.06
C SER A 127 -14.08 26.89 5.17
N VAL A 128 -13.80 27.60 4.07
CA VAL A 128 -13.82 29.07 4.08
C VAL A 128 -15.25 29.54 3.76
N PRO A 129 -15.93 30.28 4.66
CA PRO A 129 -17.22 30.88 4.32
C PRO A 129 -16.98 31.91 3.20
N ASN A 130 -17.67 31.73 2.08
CA ASN A 130 -17.62 32.61 0.93
C ASN A 130 -17.96 34.05 1.37
N PRO A 131 -17.03 35.02 1.36
CA PRO A 131 -17.42 36.39 1.60
C PRO A 131 -18.19 36.85 0.36
N ASN A 132 -19.49 37.10 0.52
CA ASN A 132 -20.29 37.81 -0.46
C ASN A 132 -19.65 39.19 -0.69
N ILE A 133 -18.82 39.29 -1.72
CA ILE A 133 -18.30 40.57 -2.20
C ILE A 133 -19.30 41.06 -3.24
N THR A 134 -20.15 42.01 -2.85
CA THR A 134 -20.94 42.79 -3.81
C THR A 134 -20.01 43.67 -4.65
N GLU A 135 -20.29 43.75 -5.95
CA GLU A 135 -19.40 44.29 -6.99
C GLU A 135 -19.03 45.78 -6.85
N GLU A 136 -19.65 46.54 -5.94
CA GLU A 136 -19.40 47.98 -5.80
C GLU A 136 -18.11 48.33 -5.04
N SER A 137 -17.42 47.36 -4.41
CA SER A 137 -16.20 47.63 -3.64
C SER A 137 -14.89 47.67 -4.46
N TYR A 138 -14.94 47.33 -5.77
CA TYR A 138 -13.74 47.18 -6.60
C TYR A 138 -13.14 48.48 -7.15
N LEU A 139 -13.83 49.61 -7.05
CA LEU A 139 -13.38 50.85 -7.70
C LEU A 139 -12.66 51.85 -6.77
N ASN A 140 -12.54 51.55 -5.47
CA ASN A 140 -11.87 52.45 -4.51
C ASN A 140 -10.78 51.78 -3.65
N PHE A 141 -10.16 50.70 -4.14
CA PHE A 141 -8.99 50.12 -3.46
C PHE A 141 -7.70 50.79 -3.92
N ARG A 142 -7.16 51.70 -3.09
CA ARG A 142 -5.79 52.20 -3.26
C ARG A 142 -4.80 51.08 -2.88
N PRO A 143 -3.70 50.87 -3.65
CA PRO A 143 -2.70 49.83 -3.39
C PRO A 143 -2.11 49.83 -1.97
N SER A 144 -2.09 50.97 -1.29
CA SER A 144 -1.59 51.11 0.10
C SER A 144 -2.47 50.42 1.16
N HIS A 145 -3.68 49.96 0.83
CA HIS A 145 -4.53 49.19 1.73
C HIS A 145 -4.22 47.67 1.73
N LEU A 146 -3.45 47.19 0.75
CA LEU A 146 -3.05 45.77 0.70
C LEU A 146 -1.89 45.45 1.64
N ASP A 147 -1.01 46.43 1.93
CA ASP A 147 0.16 46.22 2.77
C ASP A 147 -0.24 45.96 4.24
N HIS A 148 -1.25 46.66 4.75
CA HIS A 148 -1.75 46.45 6.12
C HIS A 148 -2.55 45.13 6.29
N LEU A 149 -3.16 44.61 5.22
CA LEU A 149 -3.89 43.33 5.27
C LEU A 149 -2.92 42.14 5.18
N ALA A 150 -1.83 42.29 4.43
CA ALA A 150 -0.76 41.31 4.33
C ALA A 150 -0.03 41.11 5.67
N ASP A 151 0.18 42.18 6.45
CA ASP A 151 0.85 42.07 7.75
C ASP A 151 0.00 41.36 8.82
N CYS A 152 -1.32 41.59 8.84
CA CYS A 152 -2.23 40.93 9.77
C CYS A 152 -2.47 39.44 9.44
N THR A 153 -2.47 39.07 8.16
CA THR A 153 -2.66 37.67 7.72
C THR A 153 -1.37 36.87 7.68
N ALA A 154 -0.23 37.50 7.35
CA ALA A 154 1.09 36.86 7.37
C ALA A 154 1.53 36.49 8.79
N GLY A 155 1.16 37.27 9.82
CA GLY A 155 1.48 36.95 11.22
C GLY A 155 0.77 35.70 11.74
N SER A 156 -0.52 35.54 11.40
CA SER A 156 -1.34 34.39 11.85
C SER A 156 -0.95 33.07 11.16
N LEU A 157 -0.64 33.14 9.85
CA LEU A 157 -0.15 31.98 9.11
C LEU A 157 1.31 31.61 9.46
N ARG A 158 2.17 32.58 9.76
CA ARG A 158 3.53 32.31 10.29
C ARG A 158 3.50 31.63 11.64
N ALA A 159 2.69 32.13 12.58
CA ALA A 159 2.57 31.51 13.90
C ALA A 159 2.05 30.06 13.83
N SER A 160 1.12 29.76 12.90
CA SER A 160 0.67 28.39 12.64
C SER A 160 1.72 27.51 11.97
N LEU A 161 2.56 28.06 11.09
CA LEU A 161 3.64 27.32 10.42
C LEU A 161 4.83 27.05 11.36
N ASP A 162 5.17 28.00 12.24
CA ASP A 162 6.26 27.87 13.22
C ASP A 162 5.91 26.89 14.35
N SER A 163 4.63 26.72 14.67
CA SER A 163 4.10 25.69 15.58
C SER A 163 4.31 24.25 15.06
N ILE A 164 4.30 24.06 13.73
CA ILE A 164 4.40 22.73 13.10
C ILE A 164 5.87 22.32 12.84
N ALA A 165 6.81 23.26 12.80
CA ALA A 165 8.24 22.97 12.76
C ALA A 165 9.10 24.15 13.23
N PRO A 166 9.78 24.08 14.38
CA PRO A 166 10.66 25.17 14.83
C PRO A 166 11.98 25.04 14.08
N PHE A 167 12.10 25.69 12.93
CA PHE A 167 13.38 25.95 12.28
C PHE A 167 13.50 27.44 12.04
N GLU A 168 14.40 28.11 12.76
CA GLU A 168 14.65 29.54 12.66
C GLU A 168 15.02 29.92 11.21
N VAL A 169 14.10 30.58 10.52
CA VAL A 169 14.36 31.22 9.23
C VAL A 169 14.64 32.70 9.49
N ASN A 170 15.92 33.07 9.54
CA ASN A 170 16.33 34.47 9.65
C ASN A 170 16.24 35.16 8.28
N TRP A 171 15.18 35.96 8.10
CA TRP A 171 14.98 36.77 6.90
C TRP A 171 15.67 38.13 7.09
N LYS A 172 16.78 38.38 6.39
CA LYS A 172 17.27 39.75 6.19
C LYS A 172 16.75 40.28 4.86
N SER A 173 15.93 41.32 4.92
CA SER A 173 15.48 42.09 3.76
C SER A 173 16.64 42.93 3.22
N TYR A 174 16.97 42.76 1.95
CA TYR A 174 17.76 43.74 1.21
C TYR A 174 16.95 44.15 -0.02
N THR A 175 16.59 45.42 -0.08
CA THR A 175 15.98 46.05 -1.25
C THR A 175 17.07 46.43 -2.24
N TRP A 176 17.03 45.82 -3.43
CA TRP A 176 17.67 46.34 -4.65
C TRP A 176 16.70 46.15 -5.81
N PRO A 177 16.62 47.11 -6.76
CA PRO A 177 15.58 47.12 -7.77
C PRO A 177 15.87 46.08 -8.85
N GLY A 178 14.87 45.24 -9.15
CA GLY A 178 14.72 44.65 -10.49
C GLY A 178 15.39 43.30 -10.80
N ARG A 179 15.60 42.38 -9.84
CA ARG A 179 15.73 40.93 -10.14
C ARG A 179 15.78 40.06 -8.86
N ILE A 180 14.85 39.12 -8.69
CA ILE A 180 14.90 38.14 -7.58
C ILE A 180 15.78 36.96 -7.99
N ALA A 181 16.96 36.84 -7.38
CA ALA A 181 17.78 35.62 -7.41
C ALA A 181 18.14 35.23 -5.96
N LEU A 182 17.65 34.09 -5.49
CA LEU A 182 17.95 33.57 -4.15
C LEU A 182 19.24 32.73 -4.21
N LYS A 183 20.36 33.29 -3.73
CA LYS A 183 21.59 32.52 -3.42
C LYS A 183 21.63 32.20 -1.93
N TYR A 184 21.79 30.91 -1.60
CA TYR A 184 22.01 30.44 -0.23
C TYR A 184 23.50 30.49 0.11
N THR A 185 23.87 31.25 1.15
CA THR A 185 25.19 31.19 1.78
C THR A 185 25.02 30.91 3.27
N GLY A 186 25.02 29.63 3.65
CA GLY A 186 25.03 29.21 5.05
C GLY A 186 26.43 28.77 5.47
N ARG A 187 26.97 29.34 6.57
CA ARG A 187 28.14 28.80 7.29
C ARG A 187 27.74 27.55 8.10
N PRO A 188 28.65 26.57 8.27
CA PRO A 188 28.40 25.46 9.17
C PRO A 188 28.54 25.89 10.63
N PHE A 189 27.59 25.48 11.48
CA PHE A 189 27.61 25.67 12.92
C PHE A 189 28.69 24.77 13.54
N ALA A 190 29.52 25.35 14.40
CA ALA A 190 30.52 24.65 15.19
C ALA A 190 29.83 23.81 16.27
N GLY A 191 30.12 22.51 16.30
CA GLY A 191 29.57 21.60 17.31
C GLY A 191 29.55 20.14 16.87
N GLN A 192 30.73 19.57 16.57
CA GLN A 192 30.92 18.12 16.64
C GLN A 192 32.27 17.83 17.32
N GLU A 193 32.18 17.18 18.47
CA GLU A 193 33.30 16.56 19.17
C GLU A 193 34.04 15.60 18.24
N LYS A 194 35.37 15.69 18.27
CA LYS A 194 36.29 14.87 17.48
C LYS A 194 36.32 13.46 18.05
N ILE A 195 35.79 12.48 17.31
CA ILE A 195 36.17 11.08 17.49
C ILE A 195 37.51 10.87 16.77
N THR A 196 38.58 10.78 17.55
CA THR A 196 39.93 10.45 17.06
C THR A 196 39.99 8.94 16.84
N ILE A 197 40.20 8.50 15.60
CA ILE A 197 40.64 7.13 15.30
C ILE A 197 42.13 7.23 14.96
N GLN A 198 42.96 6.69 15.86
CA GLN A 198 44.40 6.49 15.64
C GLN A 198 44.59 5.39 14.60
N ARG A 199 45.62 5.56 13.75
CA ARG A 199 46.14 4.55 12.84
C ARG A 199 47.10 3.64 13.57
#